data_AF-A0A3T0I3V7-F1
#
_entry.id   AF-A0A3T0I3V7-F1
#
_cell.length_a   1.000
_cell.length_b   1.000
_cell.length_c   1.000
_cell.angle_alpha   90.00
_cell.angle_beta   90.00
_cell.angle_gamma   90.00
#
_symmetry.space_group_name_H-M   'P 1'
#
loop_
_entity.id
_entity.type
_entity.pdbx_description
1 polymer ?
#
loop_
_entity_poly.entity_id
_entity_poly.type
_entity_poly.pdbx_seq_one_letter_code
_entity_poly.pdbx_strand_id
1 'polypeptide(L)'
;MFSLVTAFVLVFAFYGKPAEAAGCIIKNNQVLWDGKAVSLKVKGNAVALKKQEALYTKGANGKLLKSKSYLKKGSKRLVYAKVKAGTVNYYFLGSNRYLKASSNIKYKSLPTEIKKCVEKKVYNDTITKIVKGAKAKKTQFEKVLYVHDALANHITYDWAELKNPNAYSLSHKALGALVYQKAVCDGYTEAMNVILSKLHIESKMVTSVPMNHAWNLVKVDGQYYHVDVTWDDQDGRMPTVYMYFLVSDKEFKKTRKGFYTIAPHYSWYAGKTKAVSEKYANISNLYTKNKSVYRDGNYFYTVDEAKNTIYKTTLDGRKTTVASKIDGNIFCAVNSWIIVMETKYINDQPYLVISKIKQNGKEKYELAKTNSYYRKIEYANNTLTLTTAEGKTLKFTL
;
A
#
# COMPACT_ATOMS: atom_id res chain seq x y z
N MET A 1 84.93 7.80 -26.76
CA MET A 1 84.87 9.27 -26.85
C MET A 1 83.42 9.70 -26.83
N PHE A 2 83.08 10.52 -25.84
CA PHE A 2 81.95 11.47 -25.72
C PHE A 2 80.47 11.06 -25.84
N SER A 3 79.85 11.06 -24.65
CA SER A 3 78.51 11.51 -24.23
C SER A 3 77.89 12.73 -24.97
N LEU A 4 76.55 12.74 -25.14
CA LEU A 4 75.57 13.77 -24.69
C LEU A 4 74.13 13.32 -25.08
N VAL A 5 73.18 12.99 -24.17
CA VAL A 5 72.27 13.82 -23.33
C VAL A 5 71.07 14.46 -24.08
N THR A 6 69.86 14.23 -23.51
CA THR A 6 68.54 14.91 -23.67
C THR A 6 67.76 14.74 -24.99
N ALA A 7 66.42 14.61 -25.04
CA ALA A 7 65.37 15.02 -24.12
C ALA A 7 64.11 14.14 -24.21
N PHE A 8 63.44 13.99 -23.05
CA PHE A 8 62.05 13.59 -22.89
C PHE A 8 61.11 14.52 -23.68
N VAL A 9 60.19 13.96 -24.45
CA VAL A 9 58.89 14.60 -24.73
C VAL A 9 57.80 13.57 -24.48
N LEU A 10 57.29 13.56 -23.25
CA LEU A 10 55.98 12.99 -22.94
C LEU A 10 54.92 13.89 -23.60
N VAL A 11 54.41 13.48 -24.75
CA VAL A 11 53.16 14.04 -25.27
C VAL A 11 52.02 13.40 -24.48
N PHE A 12 51.66 14.01 -23.36
CA PHE A 12 50.33 13.82 -22.78
C PHE A 12 49.32 14.42 -23.76
N ALA A 13 48.82 13.60 -24.68
CA ALA A 13 47.57 13.90 -25.34
C ALA A 13 46.48 13.87 -24.26
N PHE A 14 46.16 15.06 -23.73
CA PHE A 14 44.89 15.31 -23.07
C PHE A 14 43.78 15.07 -24.10
N TYR A 15 43.41 13.81 -24.28
CA TYR A 15 42.09 13.47 -24.75
C TYR A 15 41.13 13.96 -23.66
N GLY A 16 40.64 15.18 -23.85
CA GLY A 16 39.49 15.69 -23.14
C GLY A 16 38.41 14.62 -23.26
N LYS A 17 38.09 13.98 -22.14
CA LYS A 17 36.96 13.07 -22.06
C LYS A 17 35.77 13.81 -22.69
N PRO A 18 35.11 13.24 -23.70
CA PRO A 18 33.87 13.81 -24.18
C PRO A 18 32.96 13.94 -22.96
N ALA A 19 32.37 15.12 -22.77
CA ALA A 19 31.40 15.36 -21.72
C ALA A 19 30.37 14.23 -21.76
N GLU A 20 30.43 13.33 -20.77
CA GLU A 20 29.56 12.17 -20.64
C GLU A 20 28.12 12.64 -20.87
N ALA A 21 27.56 12.30 -22.02
CA ALA A 21 26.12 12.33 -22.22
C ALA A 21 25.55 11.47 -21.07
N ALA A 22 24.90 12.12 -20.11
CA ALA A 22 24.67 11.58 -18.78
C ALA A 22 23.79 10.33 -18.83
N GLY A 23 24.42 9.17 -18.91
CA GLY A 23 23.78 7.86 -18.79
C GLY A 23 23.26 7.59 -17.37
N CYS A 24 22.53 6.49 -17.21
CA CYS A 24 22.08 5.96 -15.92
C CYS A 24 23.29 5.48 -15.10
N ILE A 25 23.70 6.25 -14.08
CA ILE A 25 24.80 5.90 -13.19
C ILE A 25 24.23 5.24 -11.94
N ILE A 26 24.54 3.96 -11.71
CA ILE A 26 24.16 3.22 -10.50
C ILE A 26 25.43 2.93 -9.70
N LYS A 27 25.50 3.37 -8.44
CA LYS A 27 26.59 3.05 -7.51
C LYS A 27 26.00 2.79 -6.13
N ASN A 28 26.53 1.80 -5.42
CA ASN A 28 26.05 1.39 -4.09
C ASN A 28 24.53 1.16 -4.06
N ASN A 29 24.00 0.54 -5.12
CA ASN A 29 22.57 0.31 -5.31
C ASN A 29 21.72 1.60 -5.25
N GLN A 30 22.24 2.73 -5.73
CA GLN A 30 21.53 4.02 -5.84
C GLN A 30 21.80 4.66 -7.21
N VAL A 31 20.78 5.32 -7.78
CA VAL A 31 20.95 6.13 -8.99
C VAL A 31 21.59 7.45 -8.59
N LEU A 32 22.70 7.81 -9.24
CA LEU A 32 23.43 9.04 -8.98
C LEU A 32 23.19 10.09 -10.06
N TRP A 33 23.10 11.35 -9.64
CA TRP A 33 23.16 12.52 -10.51
C TRP A 33 24.07 13.57 -9.88
N ASP A 34 25.09 14.03 -10.63
CA ASP A 34 26.13 14.91 -10.10
C ASP A 34 26.81 14.36 -8.83
N GLY A 35 27.03 13.03 -8.78
CA GLY A 35 27.67 12.36 -7.64
C GLY A 35 26.79 12.20 -6.40
N LYS A 36 25.48 12.51 -6.47
CA LYS A 36 24.54 12.36 -5.35
C LYS A 36 23.39 11.43 -5.69
N ALA A 37 22.94 10.65 -4.71
CA ALA A 37 21.79 9.76 -4.87
C ALA A 37 20.50 10.54 -5.13
N VAL A 38 19.69 10.04 -6.08
CA VAL A 38 18.44 10.66 -6.52
C VAL A 38 17.26 9.72 -6.27
N SER A 39 16.12 10.31 -5.91
CA SER A 39 14.82 9.64 -5.81
C SER A 39 13.78 10.36 -6.68
N LEU A 40 12.60 9.74 -6.86
CA LEU A 40 11.49 10.30 -7.67
C LEU A 40 10.97 11.66 -7.17
N LYS A 41 11.23 11.98 -5.89
CA LYS A 41 10.84 13.27 -5.29
C LYS A 41 11.75 14.41 -5.75
N VAL A 42 12.93 14.12 -6.29
CA VAL A 42 13.86 15.13 -6.80
C VAL A 42 13.33 15.69 -8.12
N LYS A 43 13.24 17.01 -8.21
CA LYS A 43 12.79 17.75 -9.40
C LYS A 43 13.93 18.41 -10.16
N GLY A 44 15.10 18.56 -9.54
CA GLY A 44 16.25 19.18 -10.19
C GLY A 44 17.42 19.41 -9.25
N ASN A 45 18.39 20.21 -9.69
CA ASN A 45 19.58 20.62 -8.95
C ASN A 45 19.72 22.14 -9.02
N ALA A 46 20.11 22.75 -7.91
CA ALA A 46 20.49 24.16 -7.82
C ALA A 46 22.00 24.28 -7.55
N VAL A 47 22.64 25.24 -8.22
CA VAL A 47 24.06 25.57 -8.08
C VAL A 47 24.20 27.04 -7.71
N ALA A 48 24.92 27.32 -6.63
CA ALA A 48 25.26 28.70 -6.24
C ALA A 48 26.41 29.26 -7.08
N LEU A 49 26.18 30.37 -7.76
CA LEU A 49 27.16 31.00 -8.65
C LEU A 49 28.07 32.02 -7.92
N LYS A 50 27.59 32.61 -6.81
CA LYS A 50 28.35 33.57 -5.98
C LYS A 50 28.88 32.97 -4.68
N LYS A 51 29.80 33.71 -4.03
CA LYS A 51 30.60 33.26 -2.86
C LYS A 51 29.72 32.71 -1.73
N GLN A 52 28.58 33.34 -1.44
CA GLN A 52 27.66 32.94 -0.37
C GLN A 52 26.20 33.28 -0.72
N GLU A 53 25.34 32.25 -0.75
CA GLU A 53 23.89 32.41 -0.96
C GLU A 53 23.13 31.94 0.29
N ALA A 54 22.34 32.82 0.90
CA ALA A 54 21.66 32.50 2.14
C ALA A 54 20.60 31.39 1.96
N LEU A 55 20.54 30.48 2.92
CA LEU A 55 19.43 29.53 3.02
C LEU A 55 18.26 30.16 3.77
N TYR A 56 17.08 29.61 3.56
CA TYR A 56 15.84 30.01 4.23
C TYR A 56 15.21 28.79 4.91
N THR A 57 14.47 29.02 5.98
CA THR A 57 13.68 28.01 6.70
C THR A 57 12.23 28.45 6.81
N LYS A 58 11.30 27.49 6.82
CA LYS A 58 9.89 27.79 7.06
C LYS A 58 9.65 27.84 8.58
N GLY A 59 9.20 29.00 9.08
CA GLY A 59 8.79 29.17 10.47
C GLY A 59 7.40 28.60 10.75
N ALA A 60 7.01 28.59 12.03
CA ALA A 60 5.70 28.06 12.47
C ALA A 60 4.51 28.79 11.82
N ASN A 61 4.64 30.09 11.54
CA ASN A 61 3.64 30.89 10.82
C ASN A 61 3.66 30.68 9.29
N GLY A 62 4.42 29.70 8.80
CA GLY A 62 4.55 29.39 7.39
C GLY A 62 5.42 30.34 6.57
N LYS A 63 5.92 31.43 7.15
CA LYS A 63 6.82 32.38 6.45
C LYS A 63 8.21 31.80 6.27
N LEU A 64 8.84 32.12 5.14
CA LEU A 64 10.23 31.75 4.86
C LEU A 64 11.18 32.82 5.40
N LEU A 65 11.95 32.47 6.42
CA LEU A 65 12.87 33.36 7.11
C LEU A 65 14.32 33.06 6.67
N LYS A 66 15.13 34.10 6.50
CA LYS A 66 16.54 33.98 6.16
C LYS A 66 17.30 33.31 7.31
N SER A 67 18.04 32.26 7.04
CA SER A 67 18.87 31.54 8.00
C SER A 67 20.28 32.14 8.08
N LYS A 68 20.98 31.87 9.19
CA LYS A 68 22.43 32.13 9.33
C LYS A 68 23.28 31.18 8.46
N SER A 69 22.70 30.08 7.97
CA SER A 69 23.39 29.14 7.07
C SER A 69 23.41 29.63 5.62
N TYR A 70 24.50 29.34 4.91
CA TYR A 70 24.70 29.73 3.52
C TYR A 70 25.22 28.58 2.65
N LEU A 71 25.00 28.71 1.35
CA LEU A 71 25.51 27.84 0.31
C LEU A 71 26.75 28.48 -0.31
N LYS A 72 27.90 27.78 -0.26
CA LYS A 72 29.18 28.25 -0.84
C LYS A 72 29.12 28.22 -2.37
N LYS A 73 29.86 29.11 -3.04
CA LYS A 73 30.07 29.09 -4.52
C LYS A 73 30.39 27.69 -5.02
N GLY A 74 29.77 27.29 -6.13
CA GLY A 74 29.96 25.98 -6.76
C GLY A 74 29.22 24.83 -6.09
N SER A 75 28.64 25.03 -4.89
CA SER A 75 27.91 23.96 -4.20
C SER A 75 26.65 23.56 -4.97
N LYS A 76 26.51 22.26 -5.25
CA LYS A 76 25.32 21.65 -5.85
C LYS A 76 24.37 21.09 -4.79
N ARG A 77 23.06 21.31 -4.94
CA ARG A 77 22.00 20.79 -4.06
C ARG A 77 20.83 20.25 -4.86
N LEU A 78 20.31 19.08 -4.48
CA LEU A 78 19.07 18.55 -5.02
C LEU A 78 17.90 19.46 -4.62
N VAL A 79 16.98 19.66 -5.55
CA VAL A 79 15.73 20.42 -5.42
C VAL A 79 14.58 19.45 -5.48
N TYR A 80 13.73 19.44 -4.47
CA TYR A 80 12.58 18.55 -4.33
C TYR A 80 11.25 19.20 -4.70
N ALA A 81 11.18 20.54 -4.63
CA ALA A 81 10.02 21.29 -5.09
C ALA A 81 10.42 22.73 -5.42
N LYS A 82 9.61 23.38 -6.26
CA LYS A 82 9.60 24.83 -6.43
C LYS A 82 8.40 25.37 -5.64
N VAL A 83 8.63 26.33 -4.77
CA VAL A 83 7.62 26.90 -3.86
C VAL A 83 7.56 28.40 -4.10
N LYS A 84 6.35 28.96 -4.21
CA LYS A 84 6.14 30.39 -4.33
C LYS A 84 5.73 30.96 -2.96
N ALA A 85 6.37 32.04 -2.53
CA ALA A 85 6.02 32.78 -1.33
C ALA A 85 5.93 34.28 -1.68
N GLY A 86 4.70 34.80 -1.70
CA GLY A 86 4.41 36.10 -2.30
C GLY A 86 4.72 36.09 -3.81
N THR A 87 5.52 37.05 -4.26
CA THR A 87 6.00 37.15 -5.66
C THR A 87 7.29 36.38 -5.92
N VAL A 88 7.91 35.80 -4.88
CA VAL A 88 9.24 35.20 -4.95
C VAL A 88 9.16 33.67 -5.04
N ASN A 89 9.97 33.08 -5.92
CA ASN A 89 10.15 31.64 -6.02
C ASN A 89 11.31 31.15 -5.14
N TYR A 90 11.15 29.96 -4.56
CA TYR A 90 12.13 29.28 -3.74
C TYR A 90 12.29 27.82 -4.19
N TYR A 91 13.51 27.30 -4.09
CA TYR A 91 13.83 25.89 -4.30
C TYR A 91 13.88 25.17 -2.96
N PHE A 92 12.97 24.22 -2.73
CA PHE A 92 12.98 23.38 -1.55
C PHE A 92 14.05 22.30 -1.66
N LEU A 93 14.98 22.26 -0.71
CA LEU A 93 16.16 21.39 -0.70
C LEU A 93 16.02 20.17 0.24
N GLY A 94 14.84 19.99 0.85
CA GLY A 94 14.62 18.99 1.90
C GLY A 94 14.98 19.51 3.30
N SER A 95 14.43 18.84 4.33
CA SER A 95 14.72 19.13 5.75
C SER A 95 14.48 20.60 6.13
N ASN A 96 13.35 21.16 5.71
CA ASN A 96 12.96 22.57 5.94
C ASN A 96 13.97 23.62 5.41
N ARG A 97 14.80 23.28 4.42
CA ARG A 97 15.76 24.23 3.81
C ARG A 97 15.29 24.69 2.45
N TYR A 98 15.43 25.98 2.18
CA TYR A 98 15.03 26.63 0.95
C TYR A 98 16.14 27.53 0.43
N LEU A 99 16.16 27.72 -0.88
CA LEU A 99 17.06 28.64 -1.56
C LEU A 99 16.22 29.61 -2.40
N LYS A 100 16.42 30.92 -2.22
CA LYS A 100 15.70 31.94 -2.99
C LYS A 100 16.12 31.86 -4.45
N ALA A 101 15.17 31.81 -5.39
CA ALA A 101 15.46 31.92 -6.81
C ALA A 101 15.96 33.34 -7.13
N SER A 102 17.09 33.43 -7.82
CA SER A 102 17.72 34.69 -8.23
C SER A 102 18.68 34.43 -9.40
N SER A 103 19.22 35.50 -9.99
CA SER A 103 20.28 35.42 -11.00
C SER A 103 21.56 34.74 -10.53
N ASN A 104 21.76 34.61 -9.20
CA ASN A 104 22.94 33.94 -8.64
C ASN A 104 22.76 32.41 -8.48
N ILE A 105 21.57 31.87 -8.76
CA ILE A 105 21.27 30.44 -8.62
C ILE A 105 20.95 29.84 -9.98
N LYS A 106 21.80 28.93 -10.45
CA LYS A 106 21.52 28.13 -11.66
C LYS A 106 20.73 26.88 -11.27
N TYR A 107 19.47 26.80 -11.70
CA TYR A 107 18.64 25.61 -11.56
C TYR A 107 18.68 24.77 -12.85
N LYS A 108 18.83 23.45 -12.70
CA LYS A 108 18.71 22.46 -13.77
C LYS A 108 17.62 21.46 -13.37
N SER A 109 16.62 21.24 -14.23
CA SER A 109 15.61 20.19 -14.00
C SER A 109 16.25 18.81 -13.99
N LEU A 110 15.61 17.84 -13.31
CA LEU A 110 16.06 16.46 -13.32
C LEU A 110 16.03 15.93 -14.77
N PRO A 111 17.15 15.43 -15.32
CA PRO A 111 17.17 14.89 -16.68
C PRO A 111 16.22 13.71 -16.82
N THR A 112 15.56 13.59 -17.97
CA THR A 112 14.60 12.53 -18.27
C THR A 112 15.24 11.15 -18.16
N GLU A 113 16.49 11.00 -18.57
CA GLU A 113 17.26 9.75 -18.56
C GLU A 113 17.53 9.28 -17.13
N ILE A 114 17.87 10.22 -16.23
CA ILE A 114 18.03 9.94 -14.80
C ILE A 114 16.67 9.60 -14.17
N LYS A 115 15.59 10.31 -14.52
CA LYS A 115 14.24 9.97 -14.04
C LYS A 115 13.87 8.54 -14.44
N LYS A 116 14.03 8.18 -15.72
CA LYS A 116 13.77 6.81 -16.23
C LYS A 116 14.63 5.76 -15.53
N CYS A 117 15.89 6.08 -15.23
CA CYS A 117 16.79 5.22 -14.46
C CYS A 117 16.28 4.99 -13.01
N VAL A 118 15.84 6.05 -12.32
CA VAL A 118 15.24 5.95 -10.99
C VAL A 118 13.94 5.12 -11.04
N GLU A 119 13.05 5.41 -11.99
CA GLU A 119 11.80 4.66 -12.19
C GLU A 119 12.07 3.16 -12.42
N LYS A 120 12.97 2.82 -13.35
CA LYS A 120 13.36 1.43 -13.64
C LYS A 120 13.92 0.74 -12.41
N LYS A 121 14.75 1.42 -11.63
CA LYS A 121 15.29 0.86 -10.40
C LYS A 121 14.19 0.60 -9.37
N VAL A 122 13.35 1.59 -9.06
CA VAL A 122 12.26 1.43 -8.09
C VAL A 122 11.32 0.31 -8.53
N TYR A 123 10.98 0.26 -9.82
CA TYR A 123 10.16 -0.80 -10.41
C TYR A 123 10.75 -2.19 -10.16
N ASN A 124 12.02 -2.38 -10.49
CA ASN A 124 12.72 -3.65 -10.30
C ASN A 124 12.88 -4.02 -8.82
N ASP A 125 13.19 -3.06 -7.95
CA ASP A 125 13.34 -3.29 -6.50
C ASP A 125 11.99 -3.70 -5.89
N THR A 126 10.89 -3.03 -6.25
CA THR A 126 9.53 -3.38 -5.80
C THR A 126 9.16 -4.80 -6.24
N ILE A 127 9.36 -5.13 -7.51
CA ILE A 127 9.10 -6.50 -8.01
C ILE A 127 9.96 -7.51 -7.26
N THR A 128 11.25 -7.25 -7.12
CA THR A 128 12.18 -8.17 -6.44
C THR A 128 11.76 -8.41 -4.99
N LYS A 129 11.35 -7.35 -4.27
CA LYS A 129 10.84 -7.45 -2.90
C LYS A 129 9.61 -8.35 -2.82
N ILE A 130 8.60 -8.10 -3.66
CA ILE A 130 7.35 -8.87 -3.64
C ILE A 130 7.59 -10.32 -4.07
N VAL A 131 8.35 -10.53 -5.15
CA VAL A 131 8.71 -11.88 -5.64
C VAL A 131 9.48 -12.66 -4.58
N LYS A 132 10.43 -12.04 -3.87
CA LYS A 132 11.18 -12.69 -2.77
C LYS A 132 10.23 -13.14 -1.66
N GLY A 133 9.32 -12.28 -1.24
CA GLY A 133 8.33 -12.60 -0.21
C GLY A 133 7.36 -13.71 -0.64
N ALA A 134 6.90 -13.68 -1.89
CA ALA A 134 6.06 -14.74 -2.46
C ALA A 134 6.82 -16.07 -2.58
N LYS A 135 8.09 -16.07 -3.03
CA LYS A 135 8.91 -17.29 -3.14
C LYS A 135 9.13 -18.00 -1.81
N ALA A 136 9.05 -17.30 -0.68
CA ALA A 136 9.11 -17.88 0.65
C ALA A 136 7.83 -18.64 1.05
N LYS A 137 6.76 -18.56 0.25
CA LYS A 137 5.51 -19.30 0.44
C LYS A 137 5.57 -20.67 -0.23
N LYS A 138 4.89 -21.66 0.36
CA LYS A 138 5.01 -23.07 -0.05
C LYS A 138 4.17 -23.36 -1.28
N THR A 139 2.92 -22.93 -1.29
CA THR A 139 1.93 -23.27 -2.33
C THR A 139 1.73 -22.15 -3.36
N GLN A 140 1.20 -22.48 -4.54
CA GLN A 140 0.79 -21.46 -5.52
C GLN A 140 -0.28 -20.54 -4.95
N PHE A 141 -1.25 -21.10 -4.21
CA PHE A 141 -2.27 -20.35 -3.49
C PHE A 141 -1.65 -19.26 -2.59
N GLU A 142 -0.74 -19.62 -1.69
CA GLU A 142 -0.11 -18.66 -0.77
C GLU A 142 0.75 -17.63 -1.50
N LYS A 143 1.38 -18.00 -2.62
CA LYS A 143 2.13 -17.07 -3.48
C LYS A 143 1.21 -16.01 -4.08
N VAL A 144 0.08 -16.43 -4.66
CA VAL A 144 -0.90 -15.50 -5.27
C VAL A 144 -1.54 -14.63 -4.20
N LEU A 145 -1.88 -15.19 -3.03
CA LEU A 145 -2.39 -14.43 -1.89
C LEU A 145 -1.38 -13.38 -1.41
N TYR A 146 -0.09 -13.74 -1.31
CA TYR A 146 0.94 -12.78 -0.93
C TYR A 146 1.08 -11.63 -1.94
N VAL A 147 1.03 -11.94 -3.24
CA VAL A 147 1.10 -10.91 -4.29
C VAL A 147 -0.13 -10.00 -4.25
N HIS A 148 -1.32 -10.59 -4.09
CA HIS A 148 -2.57 -9.86 -3.91
C HIS A 148 -2.45 -8.84 -2.78
N ASP A 149 -2.09 -9.30 -1.58
CA ASP A 149 -1.98 -8.43 -0.40
C ASP A 149 -0.88 -7.38 -0.56
N ALA A 150 0.25 -7.77 -1.16
CA ALA A 150 1.35 -6.85 -1.37
C ALA A 150 0.95 -5.71 -2.31
N LEU A 151 0.11 -5.97 -3.31
CA LEU A 151 -0.39 -4.94 -4.22
C LEU A 151 -1.47 -4.07 -3.57
N ALA A 152 -2.47 -4.67 -2.91
CA ALA A 152 -3.51 -3.93 -2.19
C ALA A 152 -2.91 -2.99 -1.13
N ASN A 153 -1.87 -3.42 -0.42
CA ASN A 153 -1.21 -2.57 0.58
C ASN A 153 -0.21 -1.55 0.00
N HIS A 154 0.21 -1.72 -1.27
CA HIS A 154 1.23 -0.86 -1.90
C HIS A 154 0.64 0.21 -2.80
N ILE A 155 -0.58 0.00 -3.31
CA ILE A 155 -1.21 0.87 -4.30
C ILE A 155 -2.36 1.62 -3.63
N THR A 156 -2.51 2.90 -3.96
CA THR A 156 -3.70 3.69 -3.67
C THR A 156 -4.49 3.89 -4.95
N TYR A 157 -5.81 3.75 -4.89
CA TYR A 157 -6.64 3.85 -6.08
C TYR A 157 -6.68 5.30 -6.60
N ASP A 158 -6.50 5.49 -7.91
CA ASP A 158 -6.51 6.82 -8.52
C ASP A 158 -7.91 7.34 -8.84
N TRP A 159 -8.61 7.82 -7.82
CA TRP A 159 -9.92 8.46 -7.99
C TRP A 159 -9.88 9.73 -8.85
N ALA A 160 -8.74 10.41 -8.94
CA ALA A 160 -8.62 11.61 -9.77
C ALA A 160 -8.62 11.22 -11.26
N GLU A 161 -7.94 10.12 -11.59
CA GLU A 161 -7.97 9.53 -12.93
C GLU A 161 -9.39 9.11 -13.34
N LEU A 162 -10.18 8.52 -12.44
CA LEU A 162 -11.58 8.22 -12.75
C LEU A 162 -12.42 9.47 -13.06
N LYS A 163 -12.18 10.58 -12.35
CA LYS A 163 -12.94 11.83 -12.52
C LYS A 163 -12.54 12.59 -13.78
N ASN A 164 -11.29 12.49 -14.19
CA ASN A 164 -10.77 13.15 -15.37
C ASN A 164 -9.84 12.17 -16.13
N PRO A 165 -10.44 11.23 -16.87
CA PRO A 165 -9.70 10.12 -17.47
C PRO A 165 -8.75 10.60 -18.56
N ASN A 166 -7.53 10.11 -18.48
CA ASN A 166 -6.48 10.22 -19.47
C ASN A 166 -5.92 8.83 -19.73
N ALA A 167 -6.30 8.25 -20.87
CA ALA A 167 -5.87 6.90 -21.26
C ALA A 167 -4.34 6.69 -21.31
N TYR A 168 -3.55 7.78 -21.37
CA TYR A 168 -2.09 7.74 -21.36
C TYR A 168 -1.47 7.92 -19.96
N SER A 169 -2.31 8.00 -18.92
CA SER A 169 -1.87 8.12 -17.54
C SER A 169 -1.09 6.86 -17.11
N LEU A 170 -0.06 7.08 -16.31
CA LEU A 170 0.71 5.97 -15.72
C LEU A 170 -0.15 5.11 -14.79
N SER A 171 -1.28 5.64 -14.32
CA SER A 171 -2.25 4.92 -13.49
C SER A 171 -2.85 3.70 -14.17
N HIS A 172 -2.81 3.65 -15.52
CA HIS A 172 -3.21 2.50 -16.34
C HIS A 172 -2.07 1.51 -16.61
N LYS A 173 -0.94 1.65 -15.90
CA LYS A 173 0.28 0.85 -16.13
C LYS A 173 0.83 0.26 -14.84
N ALA A 174 1.51 -0.88 -14.97
CA ALA A 174 2.29 -1.45 -13.87
C ALA A 174 3.30 -0.44 -13.30
N LEU A 175 3.80 0.51 -14.12
CA LEU A 175 4.69 1.57 -13.66
C LEU A 175 4.00 2.49 -12.63
N GLY A 176 2.75 2.92 -12.86
CA GLY A 176 2.00 3.73 -11.90
C GLY A 176 1.81 2.99 -10.58
N ALA A 177 1.34 1.74 -10.66
CA ALA A 177 1.15 0.87 -9.51
C ALA A 177 2.45 0.65 -8.70
N LEU A 178 3.52 0.18 -9.35
CA LEU A 178 4.71 -0.32 -8.64
C LEU A 178 5.71 0.79 -8.26
N VAL A 179 5.75 1.90 -9.00
CA VAL A 179 6.69 3.01 -8.78
C VAL A 179 6.03 4.19 -8.10
N TYR A 180 4.86 4.58 -8.58
CA TYR A 180 4.14 5.75 -8.08
C TYR A 180 3.10 5.43 -7.01
N GLN A 181 2.85 4.14 -6.73
CA GLN A 181 1.88 3.66 -5.73
C GLN A 181 0.47 4.16 -6.03
N LYS A 182 0.16 4.40 -7.31
CA LYS A 182 -1.10 5.00 -7.73
C LYS A 182 -1.54 4.40 -9.06
N ALA A 183 -2.72 3.80 -9.08
CA ALA A 183 -3.24 3.12 -10.26
C ALA A 183 -4.76 3.04 -10.26
N VAL A 184 -5.32 2.73 -11.43
CA VAL A 184 -6.70 2.22 -11.59
C VAL A 184 -6.66 0.74 -11.99
N CYS A 185 -7.82 0.14 -12.26
CA CYS A 185 -8.01 -1.31 -12.34
C CYS A 185 -7.02 -2.06 -13.25
N ASP A 186 -6.73 -1.56 -14.45
CA ASP A 186 -5.76 -2.14 -15.37
C ASP A 186 -4.31 -1.97 -14.92
N GLY A 187 -3.97 -0.88 -14.22
CA GLY A 187 -2.66 -0.72 -13.59
C GLY A 187 -2.40 -1.72 -12.45
N TYR A 188 -3.40 -2.02 -11.61
CA TYR A 188 -3.34 -3.12 -10.63
C TYR A 188 -3.14 -4.46 -11.36
N THR A 189 -3.92 -4.68 -12.42
CA THR A 189 -3.92 -5.91 -13.20
C THR A 189 -2.59 -6.16 -13.91
N GLU A 190 -2.00 -5.15 -14.56
CA GLU A 190 -0.68 -5.23 -15.17
C GLU A 190 0.40 -5.52 -14.12
N ALA A 191 0.34 -4.86 -12.94
CA ALA A 191 1.31 -5.09 -11.87
C ALA A 191 1.28 -6.54 -11.36
N MET A 192 0.08 -7.10 -11.15
CA MET A 192 -0.07 -8.50 -10.76
C MET A 192 0.48 -9.45 -11.82
N ASN A 193 0.17 -9.23 -13.11
CA ASN A 193 0.68 -10.05 -14.20
C ASN A 193 2.22 -10.04 -14.26
N VAL A 194 2.85 -8.87 -14.13
CA VAL A 194 4.31 -8.76 -14.12
C VAL A 194 4.92 -9.55 -12.98
N ILE A 195 4.38 -9.46 -11.76
CA ILE A 195 4.93 -10.17 -10.60
C ILE A 195 4.70 -11.69 -10.71
N LEU A 196 3.51 -12.12 -11.11
CA LEU A 196 3.18 -13.55 -11.28
C LEU A 196 4.02 -14.20 -12.38
N SER A 197 4.34 -13.48 -13.46
CA SER A 197 5.26 -13.97 -14.50
C SER A 197 6.65 -14.32 -13.93
N LYS A 198 7.17 -13.53 -12.97
CA LYS A 198 8.45 -13.79 -12.27
C LYS A 198 8.39 -14.96 -11.29
N LEU A 199 7.17 -15.40 -10.94
CA LEU A 199 6.90 -16.57 -10.12
C LEU A 199 6.57 -17.81 -10.95
N HIS A 200 6.57 -17.71 -12.29
CA HIS A 200 6.12 -18.75 -13.21
C HIS A 200 4.68 -19.21 -12.93
N ILE A 201 3.84 -18.27 -12.49
CA ILE A 201 2.40 -18.48 -12.31
C ILE A 201 1.72 -17.80 -13.49
N GLU A 202 0.98 -18.58 -14.27
CA GLU A 202 0.29 -18.08 -15.45
C GLU A 202 -0.85 -17.15 -15.05
N SER A 203 -0.88 -15.96 -15.64
CA SER A 203 -1.97 -15.02 -15.45
C SER A 203 -2.17 -14.17 -16.70
N LYS A 204 -3.38 -13.63 -16.84
CA LYS A 204 -3.70 -12.70 -17.93
C LYS A 204 -4.71 -11.66 -17.47
N MET A 205 -4.63 -10.50 -18.11
CA MET A 205 -5.66 -9.47 -17.99
C MET A 205 -6.95 -9.93 -18.66
N VAL A 206 -8.07 -9.65 -18.00
CA VAL A 206 -9.42 -9.77 -18.52
C VAL A 206 -10.06 -8.39 -18.40
N THR A 207 -10.84 -8.02 -19.40
CA THR A 207 -11.54 -6.73 -19.45
C THR A 207 -13.03 -6.94 -19.67
N SER A 208 -13.83 -6.02 -19.13
CA SER A 208 -15.25 -5.87 -19.43
C SER A 208 -15.51 -4.44 -19.87
N VAL A 209 -15.82 -4.28 -21.15
CA VAL A 209 -16.19 -2.98 -21.74
C VAL A 209 -17.40 -2.35 -21.04
N PRO A 210 -18.54 -3.04 -20.83
CA PRO A 210 -19.70 -2.41 -20.21
C PRO A 210 -19.47 -2.07 -18.72
N MET A 211 -18.54 -2.75 -18.05
CA MET A 211 -18.15 -2.38 -16.69
C MET A 211 -17.08 -1.29 -16.64
N ASN A 212 -16.44 -0.97 -17.77
CA ASN A 212 -15.19 -0.20 -17.83
C ASN A 212 -14.16 -0.70 -16.79
N HIS A 213 -13.94 -2.02 -16.75
CA HIS A 213 -13.15 -2.66 -15.69
C HIS A 213 -12.19 -3.73 -16.21
N ALA A 214 -11.10 -3.93 -15.47
CA ALA A 214 -10.06 -4.91 -15.77
C ALA A 214 -9.57 -5.61 -14.49
N TRP A 215 -9.29 -6.91 -14.59
CA TRP A 215 -8.78 -7.75 -13.49
C TRP A 215 -7.98 -8.94 -14.03
N ASN A 216 -7.48 -9.82 -13.17
CA ASN A 216 -6.68 -10.98 -13.58
C ASN A 216 -7.52 -12.27 -13.63
N LEU A 217 -7.24 -13.10 -14.64
CA LEU A 217 -7.38 -14.56 -14.51
C LEU A 217 -6.02 -15.13 -14.14
N VAL A 218 -5.97 -15.95 -13.08
CA VAL A 218 -4.75 -16.53 -12.53
C VAL A 218 -4.88 -18.04 -12.44
N LYS A 219 -3.87 -18.78 -12.91
CA LYS A 219 -3.82 -20.23 -12.84
C LYS A 219 -3.20 -20.69 -11.53
N VAL A 220 -3.99 -21.35 -10.69
CA VAL A 220 -3.59 -21.89 -9.40
C VAL A 220 -3.96 -23.36 -9.34
N ASP A 221 -3.00 -24.22 -9.00
CA ASP A 221 -3.19 -25.67 -8.90
C ASP A 221 -3.86 -26.26 -10.15
N GLY A 222 -3.41 -25.81 -11.33
CA GLY A 222 -3.86 -26.28 -12.64
C GLY A 222 -5.15 -25.66 -13.18
N GLN A 223 -5.86 -24.85 -12.39
CA GLN A 223 -7.16 -24.26 -12.76
C GLN A 223 -7.09 -22.74 -12.78
N TYR A 224 -7.83 -22.08 -13.67
CA TYR A 224 -7.95 -20.62 -13.65
C TYR A 224 -9.00 -20.14 -12.66
N TYR A 225 -8.74 -18.99 -12.06
CA TYR A 225 -9.67 -18.26 -11.21
C TYR A 225 -9.57 -16.77 -11.47
N HIS A 226 -10.65 -16.05 -11.23
CA HIS A 226 -10.65 -14.60 -11.20
C HIS A 226 -9.98 -14.08 -9.92
N VAL A 227 -9.17 -13.04 -10.06
CA VAL A 227 -8.60 -12.26 -8.97
C VAL A 227 -8.75 -10.78 -9.29
N ASP A 228 -9.52 -10.06 -8.49
CA ASP A 228 -9.71 -8.61 -8.60
C ASP A 228 -9.17 -7.89 -7.37
N VAL A 229 -7.87 -7.58 -7.42
CA VAL A 229 -7.18 -6.86 -6.34
C VAL A 229 -7.81 -5.48 -6.12
N THR A 230 -8.28 -4.83 -7.18
CA THR A 230 -8.81 -3.47 -7.11
C THR A 230 -10.08 -3.40 -6.28
N TRP A 231 -10.99 -4.34 -6.46
CA TRP A 231 -12.22 -4.38 -5.66
C TRP A 231 -12.00 -4.97 -4.26
N ASP A 232 -10.96 -5.78 -4.07
CA ASP A 232 -10.59 -6.33 -2.76
C ASP A 232 -9.74 -5.37 -1.89
N ASP A 233 -9.06 -4.37 -2.47
CA ASP A 233 -8.20 -3.39 -1.78
C ASP A 233 -8.95 -2.58 -0.70
N GLN A 234 -10.17 -2.12 -1.02
CA GLN A 234 -10.98 -1.22 -0.19
C GLN A 234 -10.36 0.18 0.06
N ASP A 235 -9.21 0.50 -0.57
CA ASP A 235 -8.66 1.86 -0.67
C ASP A 235 -8.46 2.52 0.71
N GLY A 236 -7.98 1.71 1.67
CA GLY A 236 -7.70 2.13 3.04
C GLY A 236 -8.93 2.48 3.89
N ARG A 237 -10.17 2.40 3.35
CA ARG A 237 -11.41 2.62 4.11
C ARG A 237 -11.71 1.47 5.05
N MET A 238 -11.35 0.26 4.62
CA MET A 238 -11.41 -0.97 5.40
C MET A 238 -10.14 -1.80 5.13
N PRO A 239 -9.83 -2.80 5.96
CA PRO A 239 -8.81 -3.78 5.62
C PRO A 239 -9.14 -4.48 4.29
N THR A 240 -8.09 -4.88 3.56
CA THR A 240 -8.21 -5.68 2.34
C THR A 240 -9.11 -6.90 2.58
N VAL A 241 -10.08 -7.10 1.68
CA VAL A 241 -11.01 -8.22 1.70
C VAL A 241 -10.62 -9.27 0.66
N TYR A 242 -11.36 -10.38 0.60
CA TYR A 242 -11.11 -11.49 -0.36
C TYR A 242 -12.43 -11.93 -1.02
N MET A 243 -13.28 -10.96 -1.35
CA MET A 243 -14.58 -11.19 -1.98
C MET A 243 -14.42 -11.60 -3.45
N TYR A 244 -13.34 -11.15 -4.09
CA TYR A 244 -13.05 -11.37 -5.51
C TYR A 244 -11.72 -12.12 -5.73
N PHE A 245 -11.25 -12.82 -4.69
CA PHE A 245 -10.01 -13.61 -4.72
C PHE A 245 -10.28 -15.09 -5.03
N LEU A 246 -9.68 -15.57 -6.13
CA LEU A 246 -9.76 -16.96 -6.63
C LEU A 246 -11.20 -17.47 -6.83
N VAL A 247 -12.00 -16.68 -7.56
CA VAL A 247 -13.43 -16.97 -7.80
C VAL A 247 -13.63 -17.61 -9.19
N SER A 248 -14.60 -18.54 -9.30
CA SER A 248 -15.00 -19.16 -10.56
C SER A 248 -15.85 -18.22 -11.44
N ASP A 249 -15.95 -18.47 -12.74
CA ASP A 249 -16.86 -17.80 -13.67
C ASP A 249 -18.31 -17.79 -13.15
N LYS A 250 -18.74 -18.91 -12.52
CA LYS A 250 -20.10 -19.10 -12.03
C LYS A 250 -20.40 -18.17 -10.86
N GLU A 251 -19.49 -18.07 -9.89
CA GLU A 251 -19.68 -17.23 -8.71
C GLU A 251 -19.41 -15.77 -9.01
N PHE A 252 -18.49 -15.47 -9.94
CA PHE A 252 -18.14 -14.11 -10.33
C PHE A 252 -19.30 -13.38 -11.04
N LYS A 253 -20.18 -14.11 -11.74
CA LYS A 253 -21.39 -13.56 -12.39
C LYS A 253 -22.53 -13.23 -11.44
N LYS A 254 -22.47 -13.68 -10.19
CA LYS A 254 -23.61 -13.58 -9.28
C LYS A 254 -23.49 -12.36 -8.39
N THR A 255 -24.59 -11.63 -8.28
CA THR A 255 -24.81 -10.81 -7.09
C THR A 255 -24.98 -11.74 -5.91
N ARG A 256 -24.08 -11.67 -4.93
CA ARG A 256 -24.15 -12.52 -3.73
C ARG A 256 -24.47 -11.64 -2.54
N LYS A 257 -25.74 -11.70 -2.12
CA LYS A 257 -26.28 -10.91 -1.01
C LYS A 257 -26.04 -11.63 0.31
N GLY A 258 -25.72 -10.86 1.34
CA GLY A 258 -25.43 -11.33 2.69
C GLY A 258 -25.14 -10.14 3.60
N PHE A 259 -24.25 -10.32 4.58
CA PHE A 259 -23.75 -9.18 5.37
C PHE A 259 -23.07 -8.13 4.48
N TYR A 260 -22.30 -8.61 3.51
CA TYR A 260 -21.81 -7.79 2.41
C TYR A 260 -22.54 -8.16 1.11
N THR A 261 -22.93 -7.16 0.34
CA THR A 261 -23.39 -7.38 -1.04
C THR A 261 -22.17 -7.42 -1.94
N ILE A 262 -21.89 -8.60 -2.48
CA ILE A 262 -20.84 -8.78 -3.47
C ILE A 262 -21.44 -8.54 -4.86
N ALA A 263 -20.94 -7.52 -5.54
CA ALA A 263 -21.39 -7.14 -6.87
C ALA A 263 -20.93 -8.18 -7.91
N PRO A 264 -21.71 -8.39 -8.98
CA PRO A 264 -21.30 -9.30 -10.05
C PRO A 264 -20.30 -8.63 -11.00
N HIS A 265 -19.44 -9.45 -11.58
CA HIS A 265 -18.73 -9.15 -12.81
C HIS A 265 -19.46 -9.78 -13.99
N TYR A 266 -19.52 -9.07 -15.11
CA TYR A 266 -20.28 -9.49 -16.27
C TYR A 266 -19.63 -9.05 -17.58
N SER A 267 -20.03 -9.70 -18.68
CA SER A 267 -19.64 -9.35 -20.05
C SER A 267 -18.13 -9.18 -20.28
N TRP A 268 -17.33 -10.05 -19.67
CA TRP A 268 -15.88 -10.02 -19.82
C TRP A 268 -15.40 -10.81 -21.04
N TYR A 269 -14.24 -10.43 -21.56
CA TYR A 269 -13.56 -11.15 -22.62
C TYR A 269 -12.35 -11.93 -22.08
N ALA A 270 -12.42 -13.26 -22.13
CA ALA A 270 -11.35 -14.16 -21.69
C ALA A 270 -10.87 -15.14 -22.78
N GLY A 271 -11.28 -14.96 -24.04
CA GLY A 271 -11.02 -15.92 -25.11
C GLY A 271 -11.54 -17.32 -24.78
N LYS A 272 -10.73 -18.36 -24.98
CA LYS A 272 -11.10 -19.76 -24.67
C LYS A 272 -10.91 -20.17 -23.20
N THR A 273 -10.32 -19.31 -22.37
CA THR A 273 -10.04 -19.65 -20.96
C THR A 273 -11.29 -19.49 -20.11
N LYS A 274 -11.55 -20.49 -19.25
CA LYS A 274 -12.67 -20.52 -18.32
C LYS A 274 -12.17 -20.79 -16.89
N ALA A 275 -12.76 -20.12 -15.90
CA ALA A 275 -12.52 -20.40 -14.49
C ALA A 275 -13.66 -21.27 -13.93
N VAL A 276 -13.57 -22.60 -14.06
CA VAL A 276 -14.69 -23.49 -13.70
C VAL A 276 -14.59 -24.09 -12.30
N SER A 277 -13.42 -24.01 -11.67
CA SER A 277 -13.17 -24.64 -10.38
C SER A 277 -13.73 -23.81 -9.23
N GLU A 278 -14.41 -24.48 -8.30
CA GLU A 278 -14.96 -23.89 -7.07
C GLU A 278 -14.06 -24.13 -5.84
N LYS A 279 -12.83 -24.64 -6.05
CA LYS A 279 -11.92 -25.08 -4.98
C LYS A 279 -11.74 -24.07 -3.84
N TYR A 280 -11.74 -22.77 -4.15
CA TYR A 280 -11.53 -21.68 -3.20
C TYR A 280 -12.79 -20.84 -2.94
N ALA A 281 -13.97 -21.26 -3.43
CA ALA A 281 -15.20 -20.48 -3.37
C ALA A 281 -15.61 -20.09 -1.94
N ASN A 282 -15.23 -20.92 -0.95
CA ASN A 282 -15.58 -20.65 0.44
C ASN A 282 -14.92 -19.37 0.99
N ILE A 283 -13.75 -18.95 0.48
CA ILE A 283 -13.07 -17.71 0.93
C ILE A 283 -14.01 -16.51 0.77
N SER A 284 -14.57 -16.37 -0.43
CA SER A 284 -15.50 -15.30 -0.74
C SER A 284 -16.82 -15.44 0.03
N ASN A 285 -17.30 -16.68 0.25
CA ASN A 285 -18.52 -16.94 1.02
C ASN A 285 -18.39 -16.58 2.52
N LEU A 286 -17.18 -16.46 3.07
CA LEU A 286 -17.01 -15.94 4.43
C LEU A 286 -17.61 -14.54 4.56
N TYR A 287 -17.49 -13.71 3.52
CA TYR A 287 -17.99 -12.34 3.52
C TYR A 287 -19.51 -12.24 3.32
N THR A 288 -20.15 -13.19 2.64
CA THR A 288 -21.62 -13.17 2.56
C THR A 288 -22.25 -13.67 3.86
N LYS A 289 -21.61 -14.64 4.52
CA LYS A 289 -22.15 -15.33 5.70
C LYS A 289 -21.82 -14.66 7.03
N ASN A 290 -20.80 -13.79 7.08
CA ASN A 290 -20.31 -13.25 8.34
C ASN A 290 -20.18 -11.73 8.27
N LYS A 291 -20.60 -11.07 9.36
CA LYS A 291 -20.48 -9.61 9.55
C LYS A 291 -19.04 -9.13 9.68
N SER A 292 -18.16 -10.01 10.16
CA SER A 292 -16.73 -9.75 10.31
C SER A 292 -15.93 -10.96 9.87
N VAL A 293 -14.86 -10.71 9.12
CA VAL A 293 -13.86 -11.69 8.72
C VAL A 293 -12.49 -11.11 9.03
N TYR A 294 -11.81 -11.69 10.02
CA TYR A 294 -10.49 -11.25 10.46
C TYR A 294 -9.42 -12.25 10.04
N ARG A 295 -8.35 -11.82 9.38
CA ARG A 295 -7.24 -12.70 9.02
C ARG A 295 -6.10 -12.58 10.03
N ASP A 296 -5.67 -13.70 10.59
CA ASP A 296 -4.47 -13.78 11.44
C ASP A 296 -3.69 -15.08 11.13
N GLY A 297 -2.40 -14.93 10.82
CA GLY A 297 -1.54 -16.01 10.38
C GLY A 297 -2.14 -16.79 9.21
N ASN A 298 -2.33 -18.10 9.42
CA ASN A 298 -2.83 -19.04 8.41
C ASN A 298 -4.36 -19.27 8.47
N TYR A 299 -5.10 -18.35 9.09
CA TYR A 299 -6.54 -18.51 9.27
C TYR A 299 -7.32 -17.22 9.04
N PHE A 300 -8.53 -17.40 8.52
CA PHE A 300 -9.62 -16.45 8.65
C PHE A 300 -10.43 -16.79 9.89
N TYR A 301 -10.83 -15.78 10.66
CA TYR A 301 -11.62 -15.89 11.86
C TYR A 301 -12.96 -15.21 11.61
N THR A 302 -14.04 -15.88 11.99
CA THR A 302 -15.40 -15.36 11.93
C THR A 302 -16.12 -15.62 13.23
N VAL A 303 -17.17 -14.84 13.49
CA VAL A 303 -17.89 -14.84 14.77
C VAL A 303 -19.35 -15.18 14.52
N ASP A 304 -19.84 -16.21 15.20
CA ASP A 304 -21.25 -16.52 15.32
C ASP A 304 -21.74 -15.96 16.66
N GLU A 305 -22.36 -14.78 16.60
CA GLU A 305 -22.85 -14.05 17.77
C GLU A 305 -23.97 -14.83 18.48
N ALA A 306 -24.82 -15.56 17.73
CA ALA A 306 -25.92 -16.35 18.30
C ALA A 306 -25.44 -17.59 19.06
N LYS A 307 -24.31 -18.17 18.64
CA LYS A 307 -23.69 -19.33 19.31
C LYS A 307 -22.54 -18.95 20.25
N ASN A 308 -22.28 -17.66 20.44
CA ASN A 308 -21.11 -17.15 21.16
C ASN A 308 -19.81 -17.88 20.78
N THR A 309 -19.60 -18.15 19.48
CA THR A 309 -18.52 -19.02 18.99
C THR A 309 -17.67 -18.32 17.96
N ILE A 310 -16.35 -18.40 18.13
CA ILE A 310 -15.36 -18.00 17.12
C ILE A 310 -15.01 -19.23 16.28
N TYR A 311 -15.15 -19.12 14.97
CA TYR A 311 -14.67 -20.10 14.01
C TYR A 311 -13.35 -19.64 13.39
N LYS A 312 -12.47 -20.60 13.09
CA LYS A 312 -11.30 -20.39 12.24
C LYS A 312 -11.43 -21.23 10.97
N THR A 313 -11.13 -20.64 9.83
CA THR A 313 -11.11 -21.28 8.51
C THR A 313 -9.69 -21.19 7.95
N THR A 314 -9.16 -22.27 7.39
CA THR A 314 -7.85 -22.25 6.71
C THR A 314 -7.84 -21.22 5.57
N LEU A 315 -6.67 -20.63 5.24
CA LEU A 315 -6.60 -19.58 4.21
C LEU A 315 -7.15 -20.02 2.85
N ASP A 316 -7.01 -21.29 2.49
CA ASP A 316 -7.58 -21.85 1.26
C ASP A 316 -9.11 -22.07 1.33
N GLY A 317 -9.76 -21.70 2.44
CA GLY A 317 -11.19 -21.83 2.64
C GLY A 317 -11.68 -23.25 2.91
N ARG A 318 -10.82 -24.28 2.94
CA ARG A 318 -11.27 -25.68 2.89
C ARG A 318 -11.69 -26.29 4.22
N LYS A 319 -11.14 -25.82 5.33
CA LYS A 319 -11.43 -26.39 6.66
C LYS A 319 -11.82 -25.31 7.65
N THR A 320 -13.04 -25.39 8.17
CA THR A 320 -13.53 -24.56 9.26
C THR A 320 -13.63 -25.39 10.54
N THR A 321 -13.13 -24.86 11.65
CA THR A 321 -13.21 -25.48 12.98
C THR A 321 -13.57 -24.42 14.02
N VAL A 322 -14.10 -24.84 15.16
CA VAL A 322 -14.22 -23.96 16.33
C VAL A 322 -12.82 -23.53 16.77
N ALA A 323 -12.61 -22.22 16.89
CA ALA A 323 -11.39 -21.63 17.43
C ALA A 323 -11.52 -21.41 18.93
N SER A 324 -12.66 -20.87 19.37
CA SER A 324 -12.97 -20.64 20.78
C SER A 324 -14.48 -20.55 20.98
N LYS A 325 -14.95 -20.95 22.18
CA LYS A 325 -16.28 -20.59 22.69
C LYS A 325 -16.10 -19.44 23.67
N ILE A 326 -16.97 -18.45 23.57
CA ILE A 326 -16.91 -17.24 24.37
C ILE A 326 -17.91 -17.36 25.52
N ASP A 327 -17.41 -17.18 26.73
CA ASP A 327 -18.25 -17.04 27.92
C ASP A 327 -18.92 -15.65 27.89
N GLY A 328 -20.21 -15.62 28.22
CA GLY A 328 -21.04 -14.41 28.12
C GLY A 328 -21.68 -14.21 26.75
N ASN A 329 -22.18 -13.00 26.52
CA ASN A 329 -22.89 -12.62 25.30
C ASN A 329 -22.00 -11.75 24.41
N ILE A 330 -21.81 -12.18 23.16
CA ILE A 330 -21.17 -11.36 22.14
C ILE A 330 -22.12 -10.23 21.74
N PHE A 331 -21.70 -8.99 21.96
CA PHE A 331 -22.48 -7.80 21.59
C PHE A 331 -22.25 -7.41 20.12
N CYS A 332 -20.99 -7.36 19.69
CA CYS A 332 -20.64 -7.10 18.30
C CYS A 332 -19.18 -7.50 17.98
N ALA A 333 -18.92 -7.79 16.70
CA ALA A 333 -17.56 -7.81 16.15
C ALA A 333 -17.23 -6.49 15.41
N VAL A 334 -16.05 -5.94 15.69
CA VAL A 334 -15.56 -4.67 15.14
C VAL A 334 -14.08 -4.79 14.80
N ASN A 335 -13.71 -4.47 13.56
CA ASN A 335 -12.33 -4.56 13.07
C ASN A 335 -11.71 -5.94 13.37
N SER A 336 -10.78 -5.98 14.33
CA SER A 336 -10.10 -7.21 14.77
C SER A 336 -10.52 -7.66 16.18
N TRP A 337 -11.53 -7.01 16.76
CA TRP A 337 -12.01 -7.22 18.12
C TRP A 337 -13.48 -7.66 18.13
N ILE A 338 -13.88 -8.22 19.26
CA ILE A 338 -15.25 -8.62 19.62
C ILE A 338 -15.53 -7.97 20.97
N ILE A 339 -16.69 -7.35 21.13
CA ILE A 339 -17.16 -6.84 22.42
C ILE A 339 -18.04 -7.91 23.06
N VAL A 340 -17.72 -8.26 24.30
CA VAL A 340 -18.36 -9.33 25.06
C VAL A 340 -18.82 -8.79 26.39
N MET A 341 -20.01 -9.22 26.81
CA MET A 341 -20.61 -8.88 28.09
C MET A 341 -20.80 -10.14 28.93
N GLU A 342 -20.28 -10.12 30.15
CA GLU A 342 -20.31 -11.24 31.08
C GLU A 342 -20.84 -10.79 32.44
N THR A 343 -21.62 -11.63 33.11
CA THR A 343 -21.89 -11.47 34.53
C THR A 343 -20.81 -12.22 35.31
N LYS A 344 -20.11 -11.53 36.21
CA LYS A 344 -19.12 -12.12 37.13
C LYS A 344 -19.53 -11.86 38.57
N TYR A 345 -19.31 -12.82 39.46
CA TYR A 345 -19.54 -12.66 40.89
C TYR A 345 -18.22 -12.27 41.57
N ILE A 346 -18.23 -11.19 42.33
CA ILE A 346 -17.10 -10.69 43.12
C ILE A 346 -17.62 -10.47 44.54
N ASN A 347 -17.09 -11.20 45.51
CA ASN A 347 -17.58 -11.21 46.90
C ASN A 347 -19.10 -11.44 46.96
N ASP A 348 -19.58 -12.45 46.23
CA ASP A 348 -21.01 -12.83 46.10
C ASP A 348 -21.94 -11.76 45.51
N GLN A 349 -21.38 -10.66 44.99
CA GLN A 349 -22.15 -9.62 44.30
C GLN A 349 -21.98 -9.73 42.78
N PRO A 350 -23.07 -9.62 42.00
CA PRO A 350 -22.99 -9.68 40.54
C PRO A 350 -22.46 -8.37 39.96
N TYR A 351 -21.51 -8.49 39.04
CA TYR A 351 -20.97 -7.40 38.24
C TYR A 351 -21.17 -7.70 36.76
N LEU A 352 -21.68 -6.72 36.02
CA LEU A 352 -21.67 -6.75 34.57
C LEU A 352 -20.30 -6.24 34.11
N VAL A 353 -19.59 -7.09 33.37
CA VAL A 353 -18.23 -6.85 32.88
C VAL A 353 -18.25 -6.80 31.37
N ILE A 354 -17.69 -5.73 30.81
CA ILE A 354 -17.55 -5.54 29.38
C ILE A 354 -16.08 -5.72 29.03
N SER A 355 -15.81 -6.65 28.14
CA SER A 355 -14.47 -6.95 27.64
C SER A 355 -14.41 -6.80 26.13
N LYS A 356 -13.20 -6.51 25.61
CA LYS A 356 -12.88 -6.78 24.21
C LYS A 356 -12.03 -8.03 24.10
N ILE A 357 -12.35 -8.89 23.13
CA ILE A 357 -11.60 -10.11 22.81
C ILE A 357 -11.11 -10.01 21.37
N LYS A 358 -9.85 -10.31 21.12
CA LYS A 358 -9.32 -10.37 19.74
C LYS A 358 -10.08 -11.46 18.99
N GLN A 359 -10.40 -11.25 17.71
CA GLN A 359 -11.18 -12.22 16.93
C GLN A 359 -10.49 -13.58 16.75
N ASN A 360 -9.19 -13.69 17.04
CA ASN A 360 -8.50 -14.99 17.12
C ASN A 360 -8.69 -15.73 18.47
N GLY A 361 -9.37 -15.10 19.43
CA GLY A 361 -9.65 -15.60 20.78
C GLY A 361 -8.48 -15.52 21.77
N LYS A 362 -7.32 -14.97 21.37
CA LYS A 362 -6.08 -15.07 22.16
C LYS A 362 -5.83 -13.94 23.14
N GLU A 363 -6.48 -12.79 22.95
CA GLU A 363 -6.28 -11.62 23.79
C GLU A 363 -7.65 -11.14 24.30
N LYS A 364 -7.75 -10.89 25.61
CA LYS A 364 -8.96 -10.39 26.27
C LYS A 364 -8.57 -9.25 27.21
N TYR A 365 -9.30 -8.15 27.12
CA TYR A 365 -9.10 -6.97 27.96
C TYR A 365 -10.44 -6.53 28.54
N GLU A 366 -10.51 -6.41 29.86
CA GLU A 366 -11.63 -5.76 30.53
C GLU A 366 -11.61 -4.26 30.19
N LEU A 367 -12.73 -3.73 29.71
CA LEU A 367 -12.92 -2.32 29.40
C LEU A 367 -13.61 -1.60 30.55
N ALA A 368 -14.65 -2.22 31.10
CA ALA A 368 -15.44 -1.68 32.18
C ALA A 368 -16.09 -2.79 33.01
N LYS A 369 -16.39 -2.46 34.28
CA LYS A 369 -17.21 -3.27 35.15
C LYS A 369 -18.12 -2.37 35.99
N THR A 370 -19.30 -2.88 36.34
CA THR A 370 -20.29 -2.19 37.16
C THR A 370 -21.13 -3.21 37.93
N ASN A 371 -21.54 -2.88 39.16
CA ASN A 371 -22.54 -3.62 39.94
C ASN A 371 -23.98 -3.08 39.73
N SER A 372 -24.14 -2.14 38.80
CA SER A 372 -25.41 -1.56 38.35
C SER A 372 -25.64 -1.91 36.87
N TYR A 373 -26.85 -1.73 36.35
CA TYR A 373 -27.15 -2.01 34.94
C TYR A 373 -26.67 -0.87 34.02
N TYR A 374 -26.25 -1.18 32.80
CA TYR A 374 -26.04 -0.16 31.78
C TYR A 374 -27.40 0.27 31.21
N ARG A 375 -27.69 1.58 31.30
CA ARG A 375 -28.87 2.19 30.68
C ARG A 375 -28.76 2.19 29.16
N LYS A 376 -27.56 2.32 28.61
CA LYS A 376 -27.32 2.42 27.18
C LYS A 376 -25.95 1.87 26.78
N ILE A 377 -25.90 1.11 25.70
CA ILE A 377 -24.66 0.63 25.07
C ILE A 377 -24.78 0.94 23.58
N GLU A 378 -23.88 1.79 23.08
CA GLU A 378 -23.88 2.22 21.69
C GLU A 378 -22.52 2.02 21.05
N TYR A 379 -22.51 1.58 19.80
CA TYR A 379 -21.31 1.55 18.99
C TYR A 379 -21.53 2.38 17.72
N ALA A 380 -20.74 3.43 17.56
CA ALA A 380 -20.75 4.28 16.38
C ALA A 380 -19.37 4.90 16.16
N ASN A 381 -18.98 5.08 14.89
CA ASN A 381 -17.71 5.74 14.51
C ASN A 381 -16.49 5.18 15.26
N ASN A 382 -16.39 3.85 15.32
CA ASN A 382 -15.29 3.16 16.00
C ASN A 382 -15.17 3.46 17.51
N THR A 383 -16.25 3.94 18.13
CA THR A 383 -16.33 4.27 19.55
C THR A 383 -17.45 3.48 20.20
N LEU A 384 -17.11 2.71 21.23
CA LEU A 384 -18.07 2.10 22.13
C LEU A 384 -18.38 3.09 23.26
N THR A 385 -19.65 3.44 23.41
CA THR A 385 -20.15 4.32 24.46
C THR A 385 -21.03 3.52 25.40
N LEU A 386 -20.69 3.53 26.69
CA LEU A 386 -21.44 2.89 27.76
C LEU A 386 -22.03 3.96 28.67
N THR A 387 -23.33 3.91 28.95
CA THR A 387 -23.98 4.82 29.91
C THR A 387 -24.55 4.00 31.06
N THR A 388 -24.15 4.30 32.29
CA THR A 388 -24.66 3.65 33.51
C THR A 388 -26.07 4.15 33.85
N ALA A 389 -26.78 3.46 34.75
CA ALA A 389 -28.09 3.89 35.24
C ALA A 389 -28.06 5.30 35.86
N GLU A 390 -26.95 5.67 36.49
CA GLU A 390 -26.71 6.95 37.14
C GLU A 390 -26.30 8.07 36.15
N GLY A 391 -26.28 7.77 34.84
CA GLY A 391 -25.99 8.74 33.78
C GLY A 391 -24.51 8.94 33.46
N LYS A 392 -23.59 8.21 34.12
CA LYS A 392 -22.16 8.28 33.82
C LYS A 392 -21.88 7.63 32.46
N THR A 393 -21.13 8.30 31.61
CA THR A 393 -20.77 7.82 30.27
C THR A 393 -19.28 7.48 30.16
N LEU A 394 -18.96 6.28 29.68
CA LEU A 394 -17.61 5.81 29.37
C LEU A 394 -17.48 5.65 27.85
N LYS A 395 -16.34 6.03 27.28
CA LYS A 395 -16.07 5.91 25.85
C LYS A 395 -14.77 5.16 25.61
N PHE A 396 -14.81 4.18 24.71
CA PHE A 396 -13.65 3.38 24.32
C PHE A 396 -13.49 3.45 22.81
N THR A 397 -12.33 3.92 22.35
CA THR A 397 -11.93 3.80 20.94
C THR A 397 -11.45 2.37 20.67
N LEU A 398 -11.99 1.72 19.65
CA LEU A 398 -11.77 0.30 19.37
C LEU A 398 -10.78 0.02 18.23
#